data_AF-A0A954NRJ0-F1
#
_entry.id   AF-A0A954NRJ0-F1
#
_cell.length_a   1.000
_cell.length_b   1.000
_cell.length_c   1.000
_cell.angle_alpha   90.00
_cell.angle_beta   90.00
_cell.angle_gamma   90.00
#
_symmetry.space_group_name_H-M   'P 1'
#
loop_
_entity.id
_entity.type
_entity.pdbx_description
1 polymer ?
#
loop_
_entity_poly.entity_id
_entity_poly.type
_entity_poly.pdbx_seq_one_letter_code
_entity_poly.pdbx_strand_id
1 'polypeptide(L)'
;MSNETTQIVESLSIDGPIGIMTALGLGVLLALVFAGLLWSQRRATGTGWASVFWGLRLVAIGLVLWMLLEPSWLTRERTVKPQSVAVLVDTSQSMDVNDPPDTRQQRWIRSASGSSEADDPLVACDRAVVAVQAAIRRTGSARLAIQNHRAPKDIRQECEAMTEAIDRAVDHLEASIAKMTGDAAENIEKAGRIVTLLEGNVGSALRDIDDSMDDSSLSTATDLAESMLSIEDDLNSIERRLGELTRSLEFATDEQAVLQVTENSGGLTRREFVANTLDVAQREVTEPSDSLLNVKAYRFDQQVAAVSPQAGWSEALSGLSANTNGTSGEGHPSSTNLSAALDQLGRAASSEAIRSAILITDGAHNDPDALSPQEIAQSLADIPVHVVPIGNTQVLRDALLYRVDAPAAVVEKDTILIDVIVTAFECADESSTLVLRQNGKKIDERELTFHSDRTDSRVTFQVEAEELGRQEFELSLEPLEDETSTTNNVAFLTVNVVTDTLRVLLVDRIARWEYRYLDQLFRRDESVE
;
A
#
# COMPACT_ATOMS: atom_id res chain seq x y z
N MET A 1 12.75 11.36 -14.32
CA MET A 1 14.11 11.85 -14.00
C MET A 1 14.17 11.99 -12.50
N SER A 2 15.07 11.28 -11.82
CA SER A 2 15.18 11.29 -10.37
C SER A 2 15.65 12.65 -9.89
N ASN A 3 14.86 13.32 -9.04
CA ASN A 3 15.27 14.54 -8.32
C ASN A 3 16.23 14.15 -7.17
N GLU A 4 17.35 13.53 -7.51
CA GLU A 4 18.43 13.29 -6.54
C GLU A 4 19.22 14.58 -6.38
N THR A 5 18.89 15.35 -5.34
CA THR A 5 19.67 16.53 -4.97
C THR A 5 20.87 16.08 -4.15
N THR A 6 22.04 16.02 -4.78
CA THR A 6 23.29 15.78 -4.07
C THR A 6 23.78 17.12 -3.53
N GLN A 7 23.72 17.30 -2.21
CA GLN A 7 24.41 18.42 -1.57
C GLN A 7 25.83 17.99 -1.23
N ILE A 8 26.79 18.65 -1.88
CA ILE A 8 28.21 18.52 -1.55
C ILE A 8 28.50 19.59 -0.50
N VAL A 9 28.60 19.17 0.75
CA VAL A 9 29.09 20.05 1.82
C VAL A 9 30.58 19.78 1.97
N GLU A 10 31.39 20.73 1.53
CA GLU A 10 32.82 20.73 1.79
C GLU A 10 33.06 21.43 3.14
N SER A 11 33.56 20.70 4.13
CA SER A 11 34.00 21.30 5.39
C SER A 11 35.47 20.96 5.66
N LEU A 12 36.22 21.96 6.11
CA LEU A 12 37.57 21.77 6.60
C LEU A 12 37.50 21.13 7.99
N SER A 13 37.95 19.88 8.11
CA SER A 13 38.07 19.19 9.41
C SER A 13 39.51 19.24 9.89
N ILE A 14 39.69 19.30 11.21
CA ILE A 14 40.99 19.27 11.88
C ILE A 14 40.93 18.10 12.85
N ASP A 15 41.36 16.93 12.37
CA ASP A 15 41.32 15.66 13.11
C ASP A 15 42.69 15.27 13.68
N GLY A 16 43.65 16.20 13.62
CA GLY A 16 44.97 15.99 14.20
C GLY A 16 44.94 15.69 15.70
N PRO A 17 45.98 15.04 16.25
CA PRO A 17 46.05 14.65 17.67
C PRO A 17 45.99 15.82 18.67
N ILE A 18 46.05 17.07 18.19
CA ILE A 18 45.95 18.28 18.99
C ILE A 18 44.91 19.24 18.37
N GLY A 19 44.01 19.77 19.20
CA GLY A 19 43.05 20.79 18.77
C GLY A 19 43.69 22.14 18.42
N ILE A 20 42.95 23.00 17.74
CA ILE A 20 43.41 24.33 17.29
C ILE A 20 43.96 25.17 18.45
N MET A 21 43.27 25.17 19.59
CA MET A 21 43.67 25.95 20.77
C MET A 21 44.97 25.45 21.39
N THR A 22 45.21 24.14 21.40
CA THR A 22 46.45 23.56 21.94
C THR A 22 47.62 23.75 20.97
N ALA A 23 47.38 23.66 19.66
CA ALA A 23 48.37 23.99 18.64
C ALA A 23 48.83 25.46 18.71
N LEU A 24 47.88 26.39 18.88
CA LEU A 24 48.18 27.82 19.09
C LEU A 24 48.99 28.05 20.37
N GLY A 25 48.59 27.42 21.49
CA GLY A 25 49.31 27.50 22.76
C GLY A 25 50.76 26.99 22.66
N LEU A 26 50.96 25.83 22.01
CA LEU A 26 52.28 25.24 21.79
C LEU A 26 53.14 26.11 20.88
N GLY A 27 52.55 26.70 19.84
CA GLY A 27 53.24 27.61 18.92
C GLY A 27 53.76 28.88 19.61
N VAL A 28 52.94 29.52 20.45
CA VAL A 28 53.34 30.71 21.22
C VAL A 28 54.45 30.37 22.21
N LEU A 29 54.33 29.25 22.93
CA LEU A 29 55.35 28.78 23.87
C LEU A 29 56.69 28.56 23.17
N LEU A 30 56.71 27.81 22.06
CA LEU A 30 57.93 27.54 21.30
C LEU A 30 58.53 28.83 20.73
N ALA A 31 57.71 29.75 20.22
CA ALA A 31 58.17 31.04 19.71
C ALA A 31 58.87 31.88 20.80
N LEU A 32 58.33 31.90 22.03
CA LEU A 32 58.93 32.59 23.19
C LEU A 32 60.26 31.94 23.60
N VAL A 33 60.33 30.61 23.66
CA VAL A 33 61.56 29.87 23.97
C VAL A 33 62.65 30.18 22.94
N PHE A 34 62.32 30.14 21.66
CA PHE A 34 63.28 30.47 20.60
C PHE A 34 63.68 31.95 20.58
N ALA A 35 62.78 32.86 20.93
CA ALA A 35 63.11 34.28 21.10
C ALA A 35 64.11 34.49 22.26
N GLY A 36 63.92 33.80 23.40
CA GLY A 36 64.85 33.83 24.53
C GLY A 36 66.23 33.26 24.19
N LEU A 37 66.29 32.15 23.46
CA LEU A 37 67.54 31.56 22.97
C LEU A 37 68.26 32.47 21.96
N LEU A 38 67.53 33.19 21.13
CA LEU A 38 68.12 34.18 20.23
C LEU A 38 68.65 35.39 20.95
N TRP A 39 67.96 35.86 21.99
CA TRP A 39 68.44 36.96 22.83
C TRP A 39 69.78 36.60 23.50
N SER A 40 69.94 35.35 23.96
CA SER A 40 71.21 34.88 24.53
C SER A 40 72.31 34.68 23.48
N GLN A 41 71.97 34.22 22.27
CA GLN A 41 72.92 33.95 21.19
C GLN A 41 73.25 35.18 20.33
N ARG A 42 72.53 36.30 20.48
CA ARG A 42 72.67 37.52 19.65
C ARG A 42 74.08 38.12 19.67
N ARG A 43 74.84 37.89 20.74
CA ARG A 43 76.24 38.35 20.86
C ARG A 43 77.22 37.57 19.97
N ALA A 44 76.87 36.35 19.55
CA ALA A 44 77.76 35.47 18.77
C ALA A 44 77.49 35.51 17.26
N THR A 45 76.25 35.69 16.83
CA THR A 45 75.83 35.56 15.41
C THR A 45 75.53 36.87 14.69
N GLY A 46 75.49 38.01 15.42
CA GLY A 46 75.18 39.32 14.86
C GLY A 46 73.68 39.50 14.55
N THR A 47 73.19 40.74 14.67
CA THR A 47 71.74 41.03 14.63
C THR A 47 71.08 40.66 13.29
N GLY A 48 71.78 40.75 12.15
CA GLY A 48 71.21 40.43 10.83
C GLY A 48 70.90 38.95 10.64
N TRP A 49 71.88 38.08 10.85
CA TRP A 49 71.71 36.63 10.71
C TRP A 49 70.81 36.03 11.79
N ALA A 50 70.79 36.63 13.00
CA ALA A 50 69.87 36.24 14.07
C ALA A 50 68.39 36.32 13.64
N SER A 51 67.98 37.39 12.96
CA SER A 51 66.61 37.54 12.46
C SER A 51 66.26 36.50 11.39
N VAL A 52 67.21 36.14 10.53
CA VAL A 52 67.02 35.11 9.48
C VAL A 52 66.79 33.73 10.11
N PHE A 53 67.61 33.34 11.09
CA PHE A 53 67.43 32.05 11.78
C PHE A 53 66.14 32.00 12.62
N TRP A 54 65.70 33.13 13.17
CA TRP A 54 64.41 33.21 13.86
C TRP A 54 63.24 32.98 12.91
N GLY A 55 63.26 33.64 11.75
CA GLY A 55 62.25 33.46 10.70
C GLY A 55 62.15 32.00 10.24
N LEU A 56 63.30 31.36 9.95
CA LEU A 56 63.36 29.94 9.57
C LEU A 56 62.78 29.00 10.64
N ARG A 57 63.01 29.29 11.93
CA ARG A 57 62.46 28.48 13.03
C ARG A 57 60.95 28.66 13.19
N LEU A 58 60.43 29.87 13.05
CA LEU A 58 58.98 30.10 13.08
C LEU A 58 58.28 29.39 11.92
N VAL A 59 58.89 29.40 10.73
CA VAL A 59 58.38 28.64 9.58
C VAL A 59 58.40 27.13 9.87
N ALA A 60 59.49 26.60 10.44
CA ALA A 60 59.59 25.19 10.78
C ALA A 60 58.55 24.76 11.84
N ILE A 61 58.34 25.58 12.89
CA ILE A 61 57.31 25.33 13.91
C ILE A 61 55.91 25.40 13.29
N GLY A 62 55.66 26.40 12.45
CA GLY A 62 54.40 26.53 11.73
C GLY A 62 54.09 25.30 10.87
N LEU A 63 55.08 24.77 10.14
CA LEU A 63 54.94 23.55 9.35
C LEU A 63 54.68 22.32 10.22
N VAL A 64 55.38 22.17 11.35
CA VAL A 64 55.17 21.05 12.28
C VAL A 64 53.78 21.11 12.91
N LEU A 65 53.33 22.30 13.34
CA LEU A 65 51.98 22.50 13.87
C LEU A 65 50.92 22.26 12.80
N TRP A 66 51.16 22.70 11.57
CA TRP A 66 50.28 22.43 10.43
C TRP A 66 50.15 20.94 10.14
N MET A 67 51.25 20.19 10.17
CA MET A 67 51.21 18.72 10.03
C MET A 67 50.50 18.06 11.21
N LEU A 68 50.73 18.53 12.44
CA LEU A 68 50.06 18.04 13.66
C LEU A 68 48.55 18.34 13.71
N LEU A 69 48.10 19.38 13.00
CA LEU A 69 46.67 19.70 12.87
C LEU A 69 45.97 18.77 11.86
N GLU A 70 46.72 18.04 11.02
CA GLU A 70 46.22 17.18 9.94
C GLU A 70 44.98 17.77 9.25
N PRO A 71 45.08 18.97 8.64
CA PRO A 71 43.93 19.58 7.99
C PRO A 71 43.48 18.69 6.84
N SER A 72 42.27 18.15 6.95
CA SER A 72 41.68 17.27 5.97
C SER A 72 40.45 17.93 5.35
N TRP A 73 40.32 17.77 4.03
CA TRP A 73 39.11 18.17 3.31
C TRP A 73 38.13 17.02 3.40
N LEU A 74 37.05 17.21 4.17
CA LEU A 74 35.98 16.22 4.25
C LEU A 74 34.89 16.60 3.25
N THR A 75 34.81 15.85 2.16
CA THR A 75 33.69 15.94 1.22
C THR A 75 32.58 15.04 1.75
N ARG A 76 31.50 15.62 2.27
CA ARG A 76 30.33 14.85 2.70
C ARG A 76 29.26 14.93 1.62
N GLU A 77 29.12 13.86 0.85
CA GLU A 77 28.01 13.70 -0.08
C GLU A 77 26.76 13.25 0.67
N ARG A 78 25.74 14.11 0.75
CA ARG A 78 24.43 13.74 1.27
C ARG A 78 23.48 13.50 0.08
N THR A 79 23.24 12.24 -0.25
CA THR A 79 22.21 11.86 -1.22
C THR A 79 20.86 11.78 -0.52
N VAL A 80 19.97 12.73 -0.79
CA VAL A 80 18.56 12.62 -0.35
C VAL A 80 17.83 11.79 -1.41
N LYS A 81 17.50 10.55 -1.09
CA LYS A 81 16.64 9.72 -1.95
C LYS A 81 15.18 10.04 -1.62
N PRO A 82 14.36 10.47 -2.59
CA PRO A 82 12.93 10.60 -2.37
C PRO A 82 12.36 9.22 -2.02
N GLN A 83 11.49 9.17 -1.02
CA GLN A 83 10.83 7.94 -0.62
C GLN A 83 9.58 7.77 -1.48
N SER A 84 9.32 6.53 -1.92
CA SER A 84 8.17 6.24 -2.76
C SER A 84 7.06 5.54 -1.97
N VAL A 85 5.81 5.84 -2.32
CA VAL A 85 4.63 5.09 -1.91
C VAL A 85 4.04 4.42 -3.14
N ALA A 86 3.83 3.12 -3.07
CA ALA A 86 3.18 2.38 -4.16
C ALA A 86 1.67 2.39 -3.98
N VAL A 87 0.92 2.60 -5.06
CA VAL A 87 -0.54 2.46 -5.11
C VAL A 87 -0.81 1.36 -6.13
N LEU A 88 -1.27 0.21 -5.65
CA LEU A 88 -1.64 -0.95 -6.45
C LEU A 88 -3.16 -1.01 -6.53
N VAL A 89 -3.71 -1.00 -7.74
CA VAL A 89 -5.16 -1.02 -7.97
C VAL A 89 -5.56 -2.27 -8.72
N ASP A 90 -6.54 -2.97 -8.17
CA ASP A 90 -7.14 -4.13 -8.80
C ASP A 90 -7.93 -3.73 -10.04
N THR A 91 -7.67 -4.41 -11.16
CA THR A 91 -8.37 -4.25 -12.44
C THR A 91 -8.96 -5.56 -12.93
N SER A 92 -9.12 -6.56 -12.06
CA SER A 92 -9.80 -7.81 -12.38
C SER A 92 -11.28 -7.58 -12.76
N GLN A 93 -11.91 -8.62 -13.32
CA GLN A 93 -13.31 -8.57 -13.78
C GLN A 93 -14.30 -8.31 -12.64
N SER A 94 -14.01 -8.72 -11.41
CA SER A 94 -14.87 -8.43 -10.25
C SER A 94 -14.88 -6.94 -9.86
N MET A 95 -13.94 -6.15 -10.40
CA MET A 95 -13.95 -4.68 -10.29
C MET A 95 -14.84 -4.01 -11.35
N ASP A 96 -15.37 -4.74 -12.33
CA ASP A 96 -16.37 -4.23 -13.30
C ASP A 96 -17.81 -4.37 -12.79
N VAL A 97 -18.01 -4.86 -11.57
CA VAL A 97 -19.34 -4.97 -10.94
C VAL A 97 -19.82 -3.57 -10.54
N ASN A 98 -21.10 -3.28 -10.82
CA ASN A 98 -21.80 -2.10 -10.33
C ASN A 98 -22.50 -2.46 -9.01
N ASP A 99 -21.97 -1.94 -7.89
CA ASP A 99 -22.60 -2.15 -6.60
C ASP A 99 -23.75 -1.15 -6.41
N PRO A 100 -24.90 -1.57 -5.86
CA PRO A 100 -25.93 -0.63 -5.49
C PRO A 100 -25.44 0.28 -4.35
N PRO A 101 -26.09 1.44 -4.19
CA PRO A 101 -25.82 2.37 -3.11
C PRO A 101 -25.70 1.71 -1.73
N ASP A 102 -24.54 1.80 -1.08
CA ASP A 102 -24.39 1.46 0.34
C ASP A 102 -24.22 2.74 1.16
N THR A 103 -25.13 2.97 2.12
CA THR A 103 -25.04 4.09 3.07
C THR A 103 -23.76 4.02 3.92
N ARG A 104 -23.11 2.85 4.02
CA ARG A 104 -21.81 2.69 4.69
C ARG A 104 -20.62 3.15 3.85
N GLN A 105 -20.79 3.31 2.53
CA GLN A 105 -19.76 3.82 1.61
C GLN A 105 -19.82 5.35 1.44
N GLN A 106 -20.64 6.05 2.22
CA GLN A 106 -20.84 7.51 2.12
C GLN A 106 -19.56 8.33 2.03
N ARG A 107 -18.54 7.99 2.83
CA ARG A 107 -17.25 8.70 2.84
C ARG A 107 -16.53 8.60 1.51
N TRP A 108 -16.59 7.43 0.88
CA TRP A 108 -16.02 7.18 -0.44
C TRP A 108 -16.79 7.89 -1.54
N ILE A 109 -18.12 7.91 -1.45
CA ILE A 109 -18.98 8.61 -2.42
C ILE A 109 -18.76 10.13 -2.34
N ARG A 110 -18.65 10.69 -1.14
CA ARG A 110 -18.31 12.10 -0.91
C ARG A 110 -16.91 12.43 -1.47
N SER A 111 -15.91 11.59 -1.21
CA SER A 111 -14.57 11.80 -1.78
C SER A 111 -14.55 11.68 -3.31
N ALA A 112 -15.25 10.72 -3.90
CA ALA A 112 -15.34 10.51 -5.35
C ALA A 112 -16.11 11.62 -6.07
N SER A 113 -17.18 12.14 -5.45
CA SER A 113 -17.96 13.27 -6.00
C SER A 113 -17.21 14.61 -5.99
N GLY A 114 -16.01 14.64 -5.40
CA GLY A 114 -15.19 15.83 -5.33
C GLY A 114 -15.78 16.90 -4.41
N SER A 115 -16.59 16.51 -3.41
CA SER A 115 -17.00 17.43 -2.35
C SER A 115 -15.73 17.93 -1.66
N SER A 116 -15.35 19.16 -1.96
CA SER A 116 -14.19 19.79 -1.35
C SER A 116 -14.44 19.96 0.15
N GLU A 117 -13.36 20.08 0.93
CA GLU A 117 -13.43 20.53 2.32
C GLU A 117 -14.30 21.78 2.52
N ALA A 118 -14.41 22.60 1.47
CA ALA A 118 -15.26 23.77 1.44
C ALA A 118 -16.77 23.47 1.51
N ASP A 119 -17.22 22.24 1.23
CA ASP A 119 -18.64 21.92 0.99
C ASP A 119 -19.24 20.90 1.97
N ASP A 120 -18.44 20.06 2.66
CA ASP A 120 -18.97 18.99 3.52
C ASP A 120 -18.35 18.97 4.95
N PRO A 121 -19.14 19.13 6.02
CA PRO A 121 -18.65 19.13 7.40
C PRO A 121 -18.03 17.79 7.82
N LEU A 122 -18.47 16.65 7.25
CA LEU A 122 -17.91 15.33 7.54
C LEU A 122 -16.49 15.19 6.98
N VAL A 123 -16.29 15.64 5.72
CA VAL A 123 -14.97 15.62 5.06
C VAL A 123 -13.97 16.48 5.84
N ALA A 124 -14.40 17.66 6.28
CA ALA A 124 -13.58 18.54 7.11
C ALA A 124 -13.21 17.88 8.46
N CYS A 125 -14.15 17.21 9.13
CA CYS A 125 -13.86 16.45 10.35
C CYS A 125 -12.88 15.28 10.11
N ASP A 126 -13.01 14.56 9.00
CA ASP A 126 -12.07 13.48 8.64
C ASP A 126 -10.65 14.01 8.40
N ARG A 127 -10.50 15.17 7.76
CA ARG A 127 -9.19 15.83 7.63
C ARG A 127 -8.62 16.27 8.98
N ALA A 128 -9.46 16.76 9.89
CA ALA A 128 -9.04 17.08 11.25
C ALA A 128 -8.52 15.84 11.99
N VAL A 129 -9.16 14.68 11.85
CA VAL A 129 -8.67 13.40 12.40
C VAL A 129 -7.27 13.07 11.85
N VAL A 130 -7.08 13.16 10.54
CA VAL A 130 -5.77 12.89 9.91
C VAL A 130 -4.69 13.84 10.42
N ALA A 131 -5.02 15.12 10.59
CA ALA A 131 -4.12 16.13 11.12
C ALA A 131 -3.74 15.87 12.58
N VAL A 132 -4.69 15.50 13.45
CA VAL A 132 -4.42 15.08 14.84
C VAL A 132 -3.56 13.82 14.89
N GLN A 133 -3.83 12.82 14.06
CA GLN A 133 -2.99 11.61 13.97
C GLN A 133 -1.57 11.93 13.50
N ALA A 134 -1.41 12.92 12.61
CA ALA A 134 -0.09 13.41 12.23
C ALA A 134 0.63 14.02 13.44
N ALA A 135 -0.06 14.83 14.26
CA ALA A 135 0.48 15.38 15.50
C ALA A 135 0.91 14.26 16.49
N ILE A 136 0.06 13.24 16.72
CA ILE A 136 0.39 12.09 17.59
C ILE A 136 1.67 11.38 17.11
N ARG A 137 1.81 11.15 15.81
CA ARG A 137 3.02 10.54 15.22
C ARG A 137 4.27 11.40 15.45
N ARG A 138 4.14 12.72 15.39
CA ARG A 138 5.23 13.67 15.69
C ARG A 138 5.61 13.61 17.17
N THR A 139 4.65 13.47 18.08
CA THR A 139 4.91 13.31 19.52
C THR A 139 5.72 12.05 19.81
N GLY A 140 5.35 10.92 19.20
CA GLY A 140 6.13 9.67 19.31
C GLY A 140 7.56 9.82 18.77
N SER A 141 7.72 10.54 17.65
CA SER A 141 9.03 10.82 17.04
C SER A 141 9.89 11.74 17.93
N ALA A 142 9.30 12.79 18.50
CA ALA A 142 9.95 13.69 19.45
C ALA A 142 10.40 12.94 20.72
N ARG A 143 9.54 12.09 21.28
CA ARG A 143 9.87 11.24 22.44
C ARG A 143 11.05 10.31 22.15
N LEU A 144 11.07 9.69 20.98
CA LEU A 144 12.20 8.87 20.54
C LEU A 144 13.49 9.70 20.37
N ALA A 145 13.38 10.94 19.87
CA ALA A 145 14.51 11.85 19.75
C ALA A 145 15.09 12.24 21.13
N ILE A 146 14.22 12.50 22.11
CA ILE A 146 14.60 12.80 23.50
C ILE A 146 15.29 11.60 24.15
N GLN A 147 14.72 10.39 24.02
CA GLN A 147 15.29 9.16 24.56
C GLN A 147 16.68 8.83 23.98
N ASN A 148 16.89 9.15 22.70
CA ASN A 148 18.16 8.93 22.02
C ASN A 148 19.14 10.10 22.17
N HIS A 149 18.84 11.09 23.04
CA HIS A 149 19.68 12.28 23.27
C HIS A 149 20.07 13.01 21.98
N ARG A 150 19.13 13.15 21.04
CA ARG A 150 19.35 13.89 19.79
C ARG A 150 19.54 15.39 20.06
N ALA A 151 20.05 16.10 19.05
CA ALA A 151 20.30 17.53 19.16
C ALA A 151 18.98 18.30 19.44
N PRO A 152 18.99 19.36 20.27
CA PRO A 152 17.79 20.16 20.55
C PRO A 152 17.07 20.67 19.30
N LYS A 153 17.82 20.92 18.21
CA LYS A 153 17.28 21.29 16.90
C LYS A 153 16.32 20.23 16.32
N ASP A 154 16.65 18.95 16.47
CA ASP A 154 15.82 17.85 15.94
C ASP A 154 14.49 17.77 16.70
N ILE A 155 14.52 18.03 18.02
CA ILE A 155 13.32 18.04 18.85
C ILE A 155 12.44 19.26 18.50
N ARG A 156 13.05 20.44 18.32
CA ARG A 156 12.33 21.64 17.88
C ARG A 156 11.63 21.43 16.55
N GLN A 157 12.30 20.81 15.59
CA GLN A 157 11.71 20.48 14.29
C GLN A 157 10.46 19.59 14.41
N GLU A 158 10.47 18.60 15.31
CA GLU A 158 9.27 17.78 15.54
C GLU A 158 8.16 18.56 16.25
N CYS A 159 8.49 19.50 17.15
CA CYS A 159 7.51 20.37 17.82
C CYS A 159 6.87 21.35 16.83
N GLU A 160 7.65 21.99 15.95
CA GLU A 160 7.17 22.85 14.88
C GLU A 160 6.19 22.09 13.96
N ALA A 161 6.58 20.89 13.51
CA ALA A 161 5.72 20.05 12.68
C ALA A 161 4.44 19.57 13.40
N MET A 162 4.47 19.46 14.74
CA MET A 162 3.30 19.15 15.54
C MET A 162 2.34 20.35 15.63
N THR A 163 2.87 21.55 15.86
CA THR A 163 2.09 22.79 15.86
C THR A 163 1.39 23.00 14.52
N GLU A 164 2.10 22.84 13.40
CA GLU A 164 1.49 22.93 12.06
C GLU A 164 0.37 21.90 11.85
N ALA A 165 0.52 20.69 12.41
CA ALA A 165 -0.52 19.66 12.31
C ALA A 165 -1.75 19.99 13.17
N ILE A 166 -1.54 20.60 14.33
CA ILE A 166 -2.62 21.07 15.20
C ILE A 166 -3.36 22.24 14.54
N ASP A 167 -2.64 23.22 13.99
CA ASP A 167 -3.24 24.36 13.29
C ASP A 167 -4.12 23.90 12.12
N ARG A 168 -3.62 22.96 11.29
CA ARG A 168 -4.45 22.34 10.24
C ARG A 168 -5.70 21.65 10.80
N ALA A 169 -5.59 20.94 11.92
CA ALA A 169 -6.75 20.29 12.53
C ALA A 169 -7.80 21.32 12.99
N VAL A 170 -7.35 22.45 13.54
CA VAL A 170 -8.23 23.56 13.95
C VAL A 170 -8.91 24.17 12.73
N ASP A 171 -8.17 24.52 11.68
CA ASP A 171 -8.72 25.08 10.43
C ASP A 171 -9.83 24.19 9.86
N HIS A 172 -9.58 22.87 9.78
CA HIS A 172 -10.55 21.89 9.32
C HIS A 172 -11.81 21.83 10.21
N LEU A 173 -11.65 21.93 11.54
CA LEU A 173 -12.79 21.93 12.46
C LEU A 173 -13.60 23.21 12.39
N GLU A 174 -12.95 24.36 12.25
CA GLU A 174 -13.64 25.64 12.05
C GLU A 174 -14.39 25.68 10.72
N ALA A 175 -13.80 25.14 9.65
CA ALA A 175 -14.48 24.96 8.38
C ALA A 175 -15.71 24.05 8.52
N SER A 176 -15.59 22.95 9.28
CA SER A 176 -16.70 22.06 9.59
C SER A 176 -17.83 22.78 10.35
N ILE A 177 -17.49 23.53 11.41
CA ILE A 177 -18.45 24.31 12.21
C ILE A 177 -19.17 25.34 11.35
N ALA A 178 -18.46 26.07 10.49
CA ALA A 178 -19.03 27.11 9.64
C ALA A 178 -20.09 26.58 8.65
N LYS A 179 -20.07 25.27 8.36
CA LYS A 179 -20.97 24.60 7.41
C LYS A 179 -22.13 23.87 8.10
N MET A 180 -22.04 23.61 9.39
CA MET A 180 -23.13 23.01 10.17
C MET A 180 -24.27 24.02 10.37
N THR A 181 -25.52 23.57 10.17
CA THR A 181 -26.73 24.39 10.39
C THR A 181 -27.28 24.23 11.81
N GLY A 182 -28.30 25.01 12.17
CA GLY A 182 -28.86 25.05 13.53
C GLY A 182 -29.35 23.70 14.07
N ASP A 183 -29.73 22.77 13.20
CA ASP A 183 -30.16 21.42 13.60
C ASP A 183 -29.00 20.55 14.11
N ALA A 184 -27.75 20.96 13.85
CA ALA A 184 -26.52 20.31 14.30
C ALA A 184 -25.89 21.00 15.52
N ALA A 185 -26.67 21.73 16.35
CA ALA A 185 -26.17 22.49 17.50
C ALA A 185 -25.28 21.67 18.46
N GLU A 186 -25.63 20.40 18.71
CA GLU A 186 -24.81 19.50 19.55
C GLU A 186 -23.45 19.19 18.91
N ASN A 187 -23.40 19.00 17.59
CA ASN A 187 -22.15 18.73 16.86
C ASN A 187 -21.27 19.98 16.79
N ILE A 188 -21.87 21.16 16.62
CA ILE A 188 -21.15 22.45 16.68
C ILE A 188 -20.50 22.63 18.06
N GLU A 189 -21.23 22.35 19.14
CA GLU A 189 -20.68 22.46 20.50
C GLU A 189 -19.53 21.45 20.73
N LYS A 190 -19.69 20.20 20.27
CA LYS A 190 -18.64 19.18 20.35
C LYS A 190 -17.37 19.62 19.60
N ALA A 191 -17.52 20.10 18.37
CA ALA A 191 -16.41 20.58 17.56
C ALA A 191 -15.70 21.78 18.21
N GLY A 192 -16.45 22.78 18.70
CA GLY A 192 -15.88 23.95 19.38
C GLY A 192 -15.12 23.60 20.67
N ARG A 193 -15.59 22.60 21.43
CA ARG A 193 -14.85 22.08 22.59
C ARG A 193 -13.53 21.43 22.18
N ILE A 194 -13.48 20.73 21.03
CA ILE A 194 -12.26 20.12 20.51
C ILE A 194 -11.26 21.20 20.08
N VAL A 195 -11.71 22.22 19.36
CA VAL A 195 -10.88 23.38 18.99
C VAL A 195 -10.26 24.02 20.24
N THR A 196 -11.07 24.26 21.27
CA THR A 196 -10.60 24.83 22.55
C THR A 196 -9.52 23.97 23.22
N LEU A 197 -9.63 22.64 23.15
CA LEU A 197 -8.64 21.72 23.71
C LEU A 197 -7.33 21.72 22.90
N LEU A 198 -7.42 21.77 21.58
CA LEU A 198 -6.27 21.83 20.67
C LEU A 198 -5.49 23.13 20.84
N GLU A 199 -6.15 24.28 20.75
CA GLU A 199 -5.48 25.58 20.87
C GLU A 199 -5.03 25.90 22.31
N GLY A 200 -5.88 25.53 23.26
CA GLY A 200 -5.70 25.82 24.68
C GLY A 200 -4.68 24.88 25.31
N ASN A 201 -5.06 23.64 25.59
CA ASN A 201 -4.22 22.72 26.37
C ASN A 201 -2.97 22.31 25.59
N VAL A 202 -3.14 21.79 24.37
CA VAL A 202 -2.01 21.24 23.60
C VAL A 202 -1.14 22.37 23.02
N GLY A 203 -1.77 23.38 22.42
CA GLY A 203 -1.08 24.52 21.85
C GLY A 203 -0.31 25.36 22.87
N SER A 204 -0.81 25.53 24.10
CA SER A 204 -0.03 26.20 25.15
C SER A 204 1.14 25.34 25.63
N ALA A 205 0.92 24.04 25.87
CA ALA A 205 1.98 23.12 26.30
C ALA A 205 3.15 23.06 25.30
N LEU A 206 2.87 23.09 24.00
CA LEU A 206 3.93 23.12 22.97
C LEU A 206 4.71 24.44 22.97
N ARG A 207 4.05 25.58 23.18
CA ARG A 207 4.72 26.89 23.29
C ARG A 207 5.60 26.96 24.53
N ASP A 208 5.11 26.48 25.67
CA ASP A 208 5.88 26.41 26.92
C ASP A 208 7.14 25.55 26.74
N ILE A 209 7.03 24.46 25.96
CA ILE A 209 8.17 23.59 25.64
C ILE A 209 9.19 24.32 24.75
N ASP A 210 8.75 25.01 23.70
CA ASP A 210 9.66 25.74 22.80
C ASP A 210 10.39 26.87 23.55
N ASP A 211 9.67 27.64 24.38
CA ASP A 211 10.23 28.69 25.24
C ASP A 211 11.27 28.11 26.22
N SER A 212 11.00 26.94 26.81
CA SER A 212 11.93 26.27 27.72
C SER A 212 13.21 25.74 27.05
N MET A 213 13.22 25.57 25.72
CA MET A 213 14.42 25.16 24.98
C MET A 213 15.34 26.34 24.67
N ASP A 214 14.81 27.56 24.61
CA ASP A 214 15.59 28.78 24.40
C ASP A 214 16.27 29.26 25.69
N ASP A 215 15.65 29.03 26.85
CA ASP A 215 16.26 29.35 28.13
C ASP A 215 17.16 28.19 28.60
N SER A 216 18.46 28.44 28.73
CA SER A 216 19.45 27.44 29.19
C SER A 216 19.21 26.88 30.60
N SER A 217 18.12 27.29 31.25
CA SER A 217 17.63 26.78 32.52
C SER A 217 16.60 25.67 32.31
N LEU A 218 17.06 24.43 32.38
CA LEU A 218 16.28 23.28 32.85
C LEU A 218 14.92 23.05 32.16
N SER A 219 14.94 22.36 31.03
CA SER A 219 14.11 21.15 30.96
C SER A 219 15.05 19.96 31.07
N THR A 220 14.97 19.19 32.16
CA THR A 220 15.67 17.91 32.15
C THR A 220 15.03 17.06 31.04
N ALA A 221 15.78 16.16 30.42
CA ALA A 221 15.22 15.24 29.42
C ALA A 221 14.00 14.47 29.96
N THR A 222 13.91 14.31 31.28
CA THR A 222 12.77 13.75 32.00
C THR A 222 11.55 14.67 31.95
N ASP A 223 11.68 15.95 32.29
CA ASP A 223 10.56 16.90 32.29
C ASP A 223 9.98 17.07 30.88
N LEU A 224 10.86 17.16 29.88
CA LEU A 224 10.46 17.25 28.48
C LEU A 224 9.74 15.98 28.00
N ALA A 225 10.21 14.80 28.44
CA ALA A 225 9.55 13.54 28.14
C ALA A 225 8.17 13.42 28.82
N GLU A 226 8.03 13.92 30.04
CA GLU A 226 6.75 13.94 30.77
C GLU A 226 5.74 14.89 30.10
N SER A 227 6.16 16.08 29.67
CA SER A 227 5.31 16.99 28.91
C SER A 227 4.89 16.39 27.56
N MET A 228 5.80 15.71 26.86
CA MET A 228 5.48 15.01 25.60
C MET A 228 4.47 13.87 25.81
N LEU A 229 4.58 13.12 26.92
CA LEU A 229 3.59 12.11 27.28
C LEU A 229 2.21 12.72 27.57
N SER A 230 2.17 13.83 28.30
CA SER A 230 0.91 14.55 28.57
C SER A 230 0.26 15.04 27.27
N ILE A 231 1.05 15.58 26.33
CA ILE A 231 0.57 15.99 25.00
C ILE A 231 0.04 14.80 24.21
N GLU A 232 0.73 13.65 24.25
CA GLU A 232 0.29 12.42 23.58
C GLU A 232 -1.07 11.95 24.13
N ASP A 233 -1.24 11.95 25.46
CA ASP A 233 -2.50 11.58 26.12
C ASP A 233 -3.65 12.53 25.76
N ASP A 234 -3.40 13.84 25.73
CA ASP A 234 -4.37 14.85 25.34
C ASP A 234 -4.78 14.70 23.86
N LEU A 235 -3.81 14.50 22.96
CA LEU A 235 -4.07 14.28 21.53
C LEU A 235 -4.85 12.98 21.29
N ASN A 236 -4.54 11.89 21.98
CA ASN A 236 -5.31 10.63 21.91
C ASN A 236 -6.75 10.82 22.42
N SER A 237 -6.93 11.60 23.49
CA SER A 237 -8.26 11.96 24.02
C SER A 237 -9.06 12.79 23.00
N ILE A 238 -8.39 13.73 22.32
CA ILE A 238 -8.96 14.55 21.24
C ILE A 238 -9.32 13.68 20.03
N GLU A 239 -8.45 12.78 19.58
CA GLU A 239 -8.72 11.85 18.48
C GLU A 239 -9.97 11.01 18.75
N ARG A 240 -10.13 10.49 19.96
CA ARG A 240 -11.34 9.74 20.34
C ARG A 240 -12.60 10.61 20.26
N ARG A 241 -12.54 11.86 20.73
CA ARG A 241 -13.67 12.83 20.66
C ARG A 241 -14.00 13.22 19.22
N LEU A 242 -12.98 13.39 18.37
CA LEU A 242 -13.16 13.59 16.94
C LEU A 242 -13.85 12.39 16.31
N GLY A 243 -13.43 11.17 16.62
CA GLY A 243 -14.11 9.97 16.16
C GLY A 243 -15.58 9.89 16.57
N GLU A 244 -15.92 10.33 17.78
CA GLU A 244 -17.31 10.44 18.25
C GLU A 244 -18.09 11.52 17.46
N LEU A 245 -17.50 12.68 17.21
CA LEU A 245 -18.09 13.76 16.40
C LEU A 245 -18.32 13.31 14.96
N THR A 246 -17.33 12.71 14.31
CA THR A 246 -17.41 12.22 12.94
C THR A 246 -18.52 11.19 12.79
N ARG A 247 -18.64 10.22 13.72
CA ARG A 247 -19.77 9.27 13.71
C ARG A 247 -21.11 9.98 13.88
N SER A 248 -21.18 10.97 14.76
CA SER A 248 -22.41 11.77 14.95
C SER A 248 -22.83 12.49 13.67
N LEU A 249 -21.88 13.04 12.91
CA LEU A 249 -22.13 13.69 11.62
C LEU A 249 -22.54 12.71 10.53
N GLU A 250 -21.94 11.53 10.53
CA GLU A 250 -22.29 10.43 9.60
C GLU A 250 -23.76 10.00 9.77
N PHE A 251 -24.25 9.88 11.00
CA PHE A 251 -25.66 9.58 11.28
C PHE A 251 -26.62 10.76 11.14
N ALA A 252 -26.14 12.00 11.32
CA ALA A 252 -26.96 13.20 11.18
C ALA A 252 -27.24 13.57 9.72
N THR A 253 -26.55 12.93 8.76
CA THR A 253 -26.82 13.17 7.34
C THR A 253 -28.12 12.47 6.93
N ASP A 254 -29.02 13.21 6.30
CA ASP A 254 -30.30 12.69 5.80
C ASP A 254 -30.07 11.49 4.87
N GLU A 255 -30.65 10.35 5.22
CA GLU A 255 -30.61 9.11 4.42
C GLU A 255 -31.11 9.38 2.99
N GLN A 256 -32.03 10.33 2.80
CA GLN A 256 -32.49 10.75 1.48
C GLN A 256 -31.44 11.54 0.68
N ALA A 257 -30.67 12.41 1.34
CA ALA A 257 -29.59 13.14 0.67
C ALA A 257 -28.45 12.20 0.25
N VAL A 258 -28.16 11.20 1.07
CA VAL A 258 -27.21 10.13 0.77
C VAL A 258 -27.70 9.28 -0.39
N LEU A 259 -28.96 8.83 -0.36
CA LEU A 259 -29.55 8.07 -1.46
C LEU A 259 -29.52 8.89 -2.76
N GLN A 260 -29.74 10.19 -2.72
CA GLN A 260 -29.71 11.05 -3.90
C GLN A 260 -28.29 11.27 -4.47
N VAL A 261 -27.27 11.44 -3.63
CA VAL A 261 -25.86 11.49 -4.07
C VAL A 261 -25.43 10.12 -4.62
N THR A 262 -25.89 9.04 -4.00
CA THR A 262 -25.55 7.69 -4.43
C THR A 262 -26.32 7.26 -5.67
N GLU A 263 -27.57 7.68 -5.89
CA GLU A 263 -28.33 7.47 -7.12
C GLU A 263 -27.67 8.19 -8.30
N ASN A 264 -27.17 9.41 -8.09
CA ASN A 264 -26.40 10.13 -9.11
C ASN A 264 -25.06 9.47 -9.44
N SER A 265 -24.57 8.57 -8.56
CA SER A 265 -23.32 7.82 -8.72
C SER A 265 -23.53 6.33 -9.05
N GLY A 266 -24.75 5.81 -8.94
CA GLY A 266 -25.10 4.38 -8.83
C GLY A 266 -25.05 3.58 -10.14
N GLY A 267 -24.34 4.09 -11.13
CA GLY A 267 -24.04 3.40 -12.39
C GLY A 267 -22.56 3.08 -12.57
N LEU A 268 -21.70 3.51 -11.65
CA LEU A 268 -20.25 3.33 -11.80
C LEU A 268 -19.84 1.93 -11.34
N THR A 269 -19.02 1.30 -12.15
CA THR A 269 -18.32 0.08 -11.73
C THR A 269 -17.37 0.38 -10.56
N ARG A 270 -17.05 -0.62 -9.73
CA ARG A 270 -16.05 -0.50 -8.65
C ARG A 270 -14.73 0.11 -9.16
N ARG A 271 -14.30 -0.24 -10.37
CA ARG A 271 -13.08 0.29 -11.02
C ARG A 271 -13.20 1.78 -11.34
N GLU A 272 -14.30 2.20 -11.95
CA GLU A 272 -14.54 3.62 -12.26
C GLU A 272 -14.68 4.46 -10.99
N PHE A 273 -15.33 3.90 -9.96
CA PHE A 273 -15.43 4.51 -8.65
C PHE A 273 -14.05 4.77 -8.04
N VAL A 274 -13.19 3.74 -7.97
CA VAL A 274 -11.81 3.86 -7.49
C VAL A 274 -11.02 4.87 -8.32
N ALA A 275 -11.16 4.84 -9.66
CA ALA A 275 -10.48 5.78 -10.54
C ALA A 275 -10.84 7.23 -10.22
N ASN A 276 -12.13 7.53 -10.06
CA ASN A 276 -12.61 8.87 -9.74
C ASN A 276 -12.10 9.34 -8.36
N THR A 277 -12.10 8.48 -7.35
CA THR A 277 -11.55 8.80 -6.02
C THR A 277 -10.04 9.09 -6.10
N LEU A 278 -9.29 8.29 -6.85
CA LEU A 278 -7.84 8.49 -7.01
C LEU A 278 -7.53 9.76 -7.80
N ASP A 279 -8.35 10.15 -8.78
CA ASP A 279 -8.22 11.41 -9.50
C ASP A 279 -8.39 12.62 -8.57
N VAL A 280 -9.34 12.57 -7.62
CA VAL A 280 -9.50 13.60 -6.58
C VAL A 280 -8.28 13.63 -5.67
N ALA A 281 -7.87 12.47 -5.14
CA ALA A 281 -6.71 12.36 -4.24
C ALA A 281 -5.41 12.85 -4.91
N GLN A 282 -5.20 12.53 -6.18
CA GLN A 282 -4.01 12.97 -6.92
C GLN A 282 -3.97 14.49 -7.06
N ARG A 283 -5.10 15.17 -7.28
CA ARG A 283 -5.14 16.65 -7.36
C ARG A 283 -4.70 17.29 -6.05
N GLU A 284 -5.14 16.75 -4.91
CA GLU A 284 -4.78 17.25 -3.58
C GLU A 284 -3.31 17.01 -3.23
N VAL A 285 -2.75 15.86 -3.63
CA VAL A 285 -1.34 15.53 -3.42
C VAL A 285 -0.40 16.30 -4.36
N THR A 286 -0.88 16.71 -5.53
CA THR A 286 -0.08 17.39 -6.57
C THR A 286 0.00 18.92 -6.36
N GLU A 287 -0.67 19.47 -5.35
CA GLU A 287 -0.49 20.89 -5.02
C GLU A 287 0.97 21.19 -4.62
N PRO A 288 1.58 22.26 -5.17
CA PRO A 288 3.03 22.40 -5.20
C PRO A 288 3.54 23.00 -3.90
N SER A 289 3.90 22.16 -2.94
CA SER A 289 4.87 22.52 -1.90
C SER A 289 5.65 21.30 -1.43
N ASP A 290 6.84 21.14 -2.01
CA ASP A 290 7.97 20.45 -1.38
C ASP A 290 7.87 18.93 -1.13
N SER A 291 7.00 18.19 -1.83
CA SER A 291 6.82 16.76 -1.57
C SER A 291 8.03 15.92 -2.05
N LEU A 292 8.87 15.53 -1.09
CA LEU A 292 9.88 14.45 -1.20
C LEU A 292 9.26 13.05 -1.45
N LEU A 293 7.95 12.99 -1.68
CA LEU A 293 7.14 11.79 -1.80
C LEU A 293 6.89 11.48 -3.28
N ASN A 294 7.30 10.29 -3.72
CA ASN A 294 7.06 9.84 -5.08
C ASN A 294 5.93 8.79 -5.09
N VAL A 295 4.83 9.05 -5.78
CA VAL A 295 3.74 8.09 -5.89
C VAL A 295 3.98 7.18 -7.10
N LYS A 296 4.04 5.87 -6.86
CA LYS A 296 4.23 4.85 -7.88
C LYS A 296 2.93 4.10 -8.11
N ALA A 297 2.33 4.27 -9.27
CA ALA A 297 1.05 3.66 -9.60
C ALA A 297 1.23 2.33 -10.34
N TYR A 298 0.51 1.32 -9.88
CA TYR A 298 0.45 0.00 -10.47
C TYR A 298 -1.01 -0.42 -10.58
N ARG A 299 -1.30 -1.22 -11.60
CA ARG A 299 -2.55 -1.96 -11.68
C ARG A 299 -2.27 -3.45 -11.78
N PHE A 300 -3.21 -4.28 -11.37
CA PHE A 300 -3.05 -5.71 -11.47
C PHE A 300 -4.38 -6.44 -11.71
N ASP A 301 -4.29 -7.54 -12.45
CA ASP A 301 -5.32 -8.56 -12.61
C ASP A 301 -4.66 -9.93 -12.39
N GLN A 302 -4.44 -10.72 -13.45
CA GLN A 302 -3.52 -11.85 -13.46
C GLN A 302 -2.05 -11.39 -13.53
N GLN A 303 -1.78 -10.22 -14.13
CA GLN A 303 -0.45 -9.63 -14.27
C GLN A 303 -0.40 -8.23 -13.65
N VAL A 304 0.81 -7.76 -13.35
CA VAL A 304 1.02 -6.41 -12.80
C VAL A 304 1.65 -5.51 -13.84
N ALA A 305 1.10 -4.30 -14.00
CA ALA A 305 1.63 -3.28 -14.89
C ALA A 305 1.80 -1.95 -14.16
N ALA A 306 2.97 -1.32 -14.34
CA ALA A 306 3.17 0.07 -13.91
C ALA A 306 2.33 1.00 -14.79
N VAL A 307 1.66 1.97 -14.17
CA VAL A 307 0.85 2.96 -14.87
C VAL A 307 1.28 4.37 -14.52
N SER A 308 1.01 5.31 -15.41
CA SER A 308 1.33 6.72 -15.21
C SER A 308 0.05 7.52 -15.40
N PRO A 309 -0.64 7.93 -14.31
CA PRO A 309 -1.95 8.60 -14.36
C PRO A 309 -1.81 10.09 -14.74
N GLN A 310 -1.04 10.41 -15.80
CA GLN A 310 -0.86 11.78 -16.27
C GLN A 310 -2.14 12.34 -16.91
N ALA A 311 -2.91 11.48 -17.58
CA ALA A 311 -4.20 11.81 -18.19
C ALA A 311 -5.40 11.50 -17.26
N GLY A 312 -5.14 10.94 -16.07
CA GLY A 312 -6.15 10.50 -15.09
C GLY A 312 -6.09 9.00 -14.81
N TRP A 313 -6.61 8.60 -13.65
CA TRP A 313 -6.68 7.20 -13.22
C TRP A 313 -7.69 6.40 -14.03
N SER A 314 -8.77 7.03 -14.51
CA SER A 314 -9.77 6.36 -15.37
C SER A 314 -9.15 5.78 -16.64
N GLU A 315 -8.31 6.55 -17.34
CA GLU A 315 -7.57 6.07 -18.52
C GLU A 315 -6.49 5.04 -18.14
N ALA A 316 -5.77 5.28 -17.04
CA ALA A 316 -4.72 4.39 -16.56
C ALA A 316 -5.24 2.99 -16.17
N LEU A 317 -6.45 2.92 -15.63
CA LEU A 317 -7.08 1.68 -15.18
C LEU A 317 -7.93 1.01 -16.26
N SER A 318 -8.44 1.75 -17.25
CA SER A 318 -9.23 1.19 -18.36
C SER A 318 -8.38 0.55 -19.47
N GLY A 319 -7.13 1.00 -19.65
CA GLY A 319 -6.35 0.60 -20.82
C GLY A 319 -5.61 -0.72 -20.67
N LEU A 320 -6.23 -1.89 -20.96
CA LEU A 320 -5.60 -3.09 -21.60
C LEU A 320 -6.48 -4.36 -21.64
N SER A 321 -7.75 -4.26 -22.03
CA SER A 321 -8.45 -5.43 -22.62
C SER A 321 -8.13 -5.61 -24.12
N ALA A 322 -7.42 -4.67 -24.79
CA ALA A 322 -7.42 -4.59 -26.26
C ALA A 322 -6.06 -4.55 -26.98
N ASN A 323 -4.98 -5.17 -26.45
CA ASN A 323 -3.78 -5.33 -27.29
C ASN A 323 -2.91 -6.57 -26.97
N THR A 324 -3.45 -7.75 -27.23
CA THR A 324 -2.66 -8.93 -27.60
C THR A 324 -2.78 -9.17 -29.12
N ASN A 325 -2.05 -8.37 -29.90
CA ASN A 325 -1.69 -8.79 -31.25
C ASN A 325 -0.65 -9.93 -31.14
N GLY A 326 -1.14 -11.16 -31.07
CA GLY A 326 -0.31 -12.36 -31.09
C GLY A 326 -1.04 -13.56 -30.50
N THR A 327 -1.62 -14.39 -31.38
CA THR A 327 -2.32 -15.66 -31.11
C THR A 327 -3.55 -15.57 -30.23
N SER A 328 -4.70 -15.81 -30.86
CA SER A 328 -5.94 -16.25 -30.23
C SER A 328 -5.69 -17.43 -29.30
N GLY A 329 -5.44 -17.15 -28.03
CA GLY A 329 -5.70 -18.08 -26.92
C GLY A 329 -7.09 -17.77 -26.40
N GLU A 330 -7.89 -18.81 -26.20
CA GLU A 330 -9.24 -18.74 -25.65
C GLU A 330 -9.29 -17.83 -24.41
N GLY A 331 -10.20 -16.85 -24.45
CA GLY A 331 -10.39 -15.89 -23.36
C GLY A 331 -11.02 -16.58 -22.16
N HIS A 332 -10.19 -17.18 -21.31
CA HIS A 332 -10.60 -17.54 -19.96
C HIS A 332 -10.96 -16.28 -19.17
N PRO A 333 -11.93 -16.36 -18.23
CA PRO A 333 -12.25 -15.25 -17.34
C PRO A 333 -10.96 -14.76 -16.65
N SER A 334 -10.77 -13.43 -16.61
CA SER A 334 -9.56 -12.85 -16.02
C SER A 334 -9.49 -13.22 -14.54
N SER A 335 -8.54 -14.06 -14.16
CA SER A 335 -8.30 -14.42 -12.76
C SER A 335 -7.58 -13.28 -12.03
N THR A 336 -7.79 -13.20 -10.71
CA THR A 336 -7.15 -12.23 -9.83
C THR A 336 -5.95 -12.87 -9.14
N ASN A 337 -4.76 -12.31 -9.37
CA ASN A 337 -3.49 -12.79 -8.82
C ASN A 337 -2.86 -11.74 -7.88
N LEU A 338 -3.36 -11.69 -6.64
CA LEU A 338 -2.79 -10.85 -5.57
C LEU A 338 -1.31 -11.14 -5.32
N SER A 339 -0.89 -12.40 -5.49
CA SER A 339 0.49 -12.81 -5.29
C SER A 339 1.45 -12.11 -6.26
N ALA A 340 1.05 -11.94 -7.53
CA ALA A 340 1.83 -11.19 -8.50
C ALA A 340 1.99 -9.70 -8.07
N ALA A 341 0.93 -9.08 -7.56
CA ALA A 341 0.96 -7.70 -7.05
C ALA A 341 1.94 -7.53 -5.88
N LEU A 342 1.90 -8.44 -4.92
CA LEU A 342 2.82 -8.45 -3.77
C LEU A 342 4.26 -8.75 -4.19
N ASP A 343 4.49 -9.69 -5.10
CA ASP A 343 5.85 -9.99 -5.60
C ASP A 343 6.44 -8.79 -6.35
N GLN A 344 5.63 -8.12 -7.19
CA GLN A 344 6.05 -6.91 -7.88
C GLN A 344 6.41 -5.79 -6.90
N LEU A 345 5.64 -5.63 -5.81
CA LEU A 345 5.95 -4.67 -4.76
C LEU A 345 7.30 -4.99 -4.09
N GLY A 346 7.57 -6.25 -3.77
CA GLY A 346 8.83 -6.68 -3.15
C GLY A 346 10.04 -6.41 -4.06
N ARG A 347 9.91 -6.68 -5.36
CA ARG A 347 10.93 -6.38 -6.37
C ARG A 347 11.17 -4.88 -6.51
N ALA A 348 10.10 -4.09 -6.57
CA ALA A 348 10.16 -2.65 -6.75
C ALA A 348 10.66 -1.91 -5.50
N ALA A 349 10.57 -2.53 -4.32
CA ALA A 349 11.00 -1.94 -3.05
C ALA A 349 12.42 -1.39 -3.06
N SER A 350 13.36 -2.20 -3.56
CA SER A 350 14.78 -1.83 -3.61
C SER A 350 15.09 -0.87 -4.76
N SER A 351 14.50 -1.08 -5.95
CA SER A 351 14.79 -0.29 -7.14
C SER A 351 14.13 1.09 -7.13
N GLU A 352 12.95 1.20 -6.51
CA GLU A 352 12.14 2.43 -6.49
C GLU A 352 12.04 3.09 -5.12
N ALA A 353 12.78 2.58 -4.13
CA ALA A 353 12.76 3.07 -2.74
C ALA A 353 11.35 3.12 -2.15
N ILE A 354 10.53 2.09 -2.40
CA ILE A 354 9.17 1.99 -1.84
C ILE A 354 9.28 1.77 -0.33
N ARG A 355 8.59 2.61 0.45
CA ARG A 355 8.55 2.54 1.92
C ARG A 355 7.18 2.21 2.49
N SER A 356 6.15 2.23 1.66
CA SER A 356 4.78 1.87 2.01
C SER A 356 3.99 1.58 0.72
N ALA A 357 2.99 0.73 0.81
CA ALA A 357 2.07 0.43 -0.29
C ALA A 357 0.61 0.58 0.15
N ILE A 358 -0.22 1.06 -0.77
CA ILE A 358 -1.67 1.05 -0.68
C ILE A 358 -2.16 0.05 -1.71
N LEU A 359 -2.90 -0.96 -1.26
CA LEU A 359 -3.49 -1.99 -2.11
C LEU A 359 -5.01 -1.80 -2.13
N ILE A 360 -5.57 -1.48 -3.29
CA ILE A 360 -7.00 -1.26 -3.49
C ILE A 360 -7.55 -2.46 -4.26
N THR A 361 -8.40 -3.27 -3.63
CA THR A 361 -8.89 -4.55 -4.17
C THR A 361 -10.18 -4.97 -3.49
N ASP A 362 -10.97 -5.83 -4.13
CA ASP A 362 -12.09 -6.54 -3.48
C ASP A 362 -11.65 -7.79 -2.70
N GLY A 363 -10.35 -8.11 -2.75
CA GLY A 363 -9.74 -9.24 -2.04
C GLY A 363 -9.85 -10.57 -2.76
N ALA A 364 -10.35 -10.60 -4.01
CA ALA A 364 -10.41 -11.82 -4.79
C ALA A 364 -9.01 -12.38 -5.08
N HIS A 365 -8.87 -13.70 -4.94
CA HIS A 365 -7.68 -14.43 -5.39
C HIS A 365 -8.10 -15.82 -5.85
N ASN A 366 -8.07 -16.03 -7.16
CA ASN A 366 -8.65 -17.22 -7.80
C ASN A 366 -7.81 -17.73 -8.99
N ASP A 367 -6.56 -17.29 -9.12
CA ASP A 367 -5.60 -17.86 -10.07
C ASP A 367 -5.07 -19.21 -9.52
N PRO A 368 -5.40 -20.36 -10.16
CA PRO A 368 -5.04 -21.68 -9.65
C PRO A 368 -3.53 -21.97 -9.70
N ASP A 369 -2.78 -21.26 -10.56
CA ASP A 369 -1.34 -21.43 -10.71
C ASP A 369 -0.54 -20.48 -9.80
N ALA A 370 -1.23 -19.57 -9.10
CA ALA A 370 -0.59 -18.60 -8.24
C ALA A 370 -0.17 -19.20 -6.89
N LEU A 371 0.95 -18.70 -6.36
CA LEU A 371 1.36 -18.98 -4.98
C LEU A 371 0.38 -18.34 -3.99
N SER A 372 0.43 -18.74 -2.72
CA SER A 372 -0.37 -18.11 -1.68
C SER A 372 0.04 -16.64 -1.48
N PRO A 373 -0.90 -15.68 -1.47
CA PRO A 373 -0.59 -14.28 -1.16
C PRO A 373 0.04 -14.12 0.22
N GLN A 374 -0.34 -14.97 1.17
CA GLN A 374 0.23 -14.98 2.52
C GLN A 374 1.71 -15.38 2.52
N GLU A 375 2.13 -16.30 1.66
CA GLU A 375 3.53 -16.71 1.52
C GLU A 375 4.37 -15.56 0.93
N ILE A 376 3.87 -14.89 -0.12
CA ILE A 376 4.57 -13.76 -0.72
C ILE A 376 4.62 -12.56 0.23
N ALA A 377 3.54 -12.30 0.97
CA ALA A 377 3.50 -11.23 1.97
C ALA A 377 4.59 -11.37 3.05
N GLN A 378 4.93 -12.61 3.45
CA GLN A 378 6.04 -12.84 4.39
C GLN A 378 7.40 -12.41 3.84
N SER A 379 7.55 -12.36 2.52
CA SER A 379 8.80 -11.94 1.85
C SER A 379 8.92 -10.42 1.67
N LEU A 380 7.84 -9.65 1.90
CA LEU A 380 7.81 -8.19 1.73
C LEU A 380 8.59 -7.39 2.79
N ALA A 381 9.25 -8.06 3.75
CA ALA A 381 10.04 -7.43 4.81
C ALA A 381 9.26 -6.33 5.56
N ASP A 382 9.90 -5.21 5.89
CA ASP A 382 9.35 -4.09 6.67
C ASP A 382 8.47 -3.11 5.84
N ILE A 383 7.94 -3.53 4.69
CA ILE A 383 7.09 -2.66 3.87
C ILE A 383 5.64 -2.76 4.37
N PRO A 384 5.08 -1.72 5.03
CA PRO A 384 3.68 -1.73 5.42
C PRO A 384 2.80 -1.69 4.18
N VAL A 385 1.88 -2.65 4.09
CA VAL A 385 0.84 -2.72 3.05
C VAL A 385 -0.49 -2.34 3.69
N HIS A 386 -1.05 -1.22 3.26
CA HIS A 386 -2.36 -0.72 3.68
C HIS A 386 -3.40 -1.20 2.67
N VAL A 387 -4.27 -2.11 3.10
CA VAL A 387 -5.32 -2.65 2.24
C VAL A 387 -6.57 -1.81 2.36
N VAL A 388 -7.10 -1.44 1.21
CA VAL A 388 -8.33 -0.68 1.04
C VAL A 388 -9.34 -1.59 0.33
N PRO A 389 -10.25 -2.24 1.09
CA PRO A 389 -11.22 -3.16 0.51
C PRO A 389 -12.28 -2.39 -0.28
N ILE A 390 -12.61 -2.87 -1.47
CA ILE A 390 -13.68 -2.34 -2.32
C ILE A 390 -14.77 -3.40 -2.47
N GLY A 391 -16.04 -3.01 -2.31
CA GLY A 391 -17.18 -3.90 -2.48
C GLY A 391 -18.33 -3.56 -1.52
N ASN A 392 -19.50 -4.11 -1.81
CA ASN A 392 -20.68 -3.94 -0.97
C ASN A 392 -20.65 -4.90 0.23
N THR A 393 -21.09 -4.42 1.40
CA THR A 393 -21.18 -5.24 2.62
C THR A 393 -22.53 -5.94 2.77
N GLN A 394 -23.48 -5.61 1.91
CA GLN A 394 -24.79 -6.24 1.84
C GLN A 394 -24.75 -7.41 0.85
N VAL A 395 -25.57 -8.43 1.11
CA VAL A 395 -25.79 -9.50 0.15
C VAL A 395 -26.59 -8.88 -0.98
N LEU A 396 -26.05 -8.94 -2.20
CA LEU A 396 -26.69 -8.39 -3.37
C LEU A 396 -27.42 -9.48 -4.15
N ARG A 397 -28.47 -9.09 -4.85
CA ARG A 397 -29.21 -9.99 -5.72
C ARG A 397 -28.33 -10.52 -6.84
N ASP A 398 -28.07 -11.82 -6.84
CA ASP A 398 -27.09 -12.43 -7.73
C ASP A 398 -27.32 -13.95 -7.83
N ALA A 399 -27.11 -14.53 -9.02
CA ALA A 399 -27.15 -15.98 -9.21
C ALA A 399 -25.88 -16.43 -9.94
N LEU A 400 -25.06 -17.22 -9.27
CA LEU A 400 -23.71 -17.49 -9.74
C LEU A 400 -23.34 -18.98 -9.69
N LEU A 401 -22.42 -19.37 -10.57
CA LEU A 401 -21.81 -20.70 -10.56
C LEU A 401 -20.76 -20.76 -9.43
N TYR A 402 -21.20 -21.10 -8.22
CA TYR A 402 -20.34 -21.11 -7.03
C TYR A 402 -19.23 -22.15 -7.12
N ARG A 403 -19.54 -23.32 -7.68
CA ARG A 403 -18.56 -24.39 -7.87
C ARG A 403 -18.91 -25.24 -9.08
N VAL A 404 -17.90 -25.59 -9.85
CA VAL A 404 -17.99 -26.52 -10.97
C VAL A 404 -16.83 -27.49 -10.86
N ASP A 405 -17.12 -28.75 -10.58
CA ASP A 405 -16.14 -29.81 -10.48
C ASP A 405 -16.36 -30.84 -11.58
N ALA A 406 -15.26 -31.30 -12.19
CA ALA A 406 -15.24 -32.45 -13.08
C ALA A 406 -13.92 -33.23 -12.91
N PRO A 407 -13.88 -34.54 -13.21
CA PRO A 407 -12.64 -35.30 -13.21
C PRO A 407 -11.65 -34.74 -14.22
N ALA A 408 -10.37 -34.63 -13.85
CA ALA A 408 -9.32 -34.16 -14.76
C ALA A 408 -9.08 -35.12 -15.95
N ALA A 409 -9.37 -36.41 -15.76
CA ALA A 409 -9.32 -37.41 -16.82
C ALA A 409 -10.40 -38.49 -16.62
N VAL A 410 -10.94 -38.99 -17.74
CA VAL A 410 -11.96 -40.05 -17.78
C VAL A 410 -11.60 -41.03 -18.89
N VAL A 411 -11.97 -42.30 -18.71
CA VAL A 411 -11.75 -43.34 -19.72
C VAL A 411 -12.73 -43.18 -20.88
N GLU A 412 -12.26 -43.44 -22.11
CA GLU A 412 -13.12 -43.50 -23.30
C GLU A 412 -14.33 -44.43 -23.08
N LYS A 413 -15.53 -43.98 -23.46
CA LYS A 413 -16.83 -44.65 -23.25
C LYS A 413 -17.31 -44.73 -21.80
N ASP A 414 -16.56 -44.17 -20.85
CA ASP A 414 -17.07 -43.95 -19.50
C ASP A 414 -17.87 -42.63 -19.42
N THR A 415 -18.50 -42.38 -18.28
CA THR A 415 -19.33 -41.20 -18.05
C THR A 415 -18.55 -40.11 -17.32
N ILE A 416 -18.48 -38.93 -17.92
CA ILE A 416 -18.00 -37.71 -17.28
C ILE A 416 -19.11 -37.19 -16.36
N LEU A 417 -18.83 -37.11 -15.06
CA LEU A 417 -19.71 -36.49 -14.06
C LEU A 417 -19.25 -35.06 -13.81
N ILE A 418 -20.11 -34.09 -14.12
CA ILE A 418 -19.85 -32.67 -13.88
C ILE A 418 -20.78 -32.21 -12.76
N ASP A 419 -20.23 -31.96 -11.59
CA ASP A 419 -20.96 -31.50 -10.40
C ASP A 419 -20.92 -29.97 -10.32
N VAL A 420 -22.10 -29.35 -10.26
CA VAL A 420 -22.28 -27.91 -10.23
C VAL A 420 -23.04 -27.50 -8.99
N ILE A 421 -22.55 -26.48 -8.29
CA ILE A 421 -23.25 -25.77 -7.24
C ILE A 421 -23.56 -24.38 -7.76
N VAL A 422 -24.85 -24.08 -7.92
CA VAL A 422 -25.36 -22.74 -8.19
C VAL A 422 -25.82 -22.14 -6.88
N THR A 423 -25.34 -20.95 -6.56
CA THR A 423 -25.81 -20.19 -5.39
C THR A 423 -26.55 -18.96 -5.89
N ALA A 424 -27.78 -18.78 -5.43
CA ALA A 424 -28.59 -17.60 -5.70
C ALA A 424 -28.88 -16.83 -4.41
N PHE A 425 -28.87 -15.50 -4.52
CA PHE A 425 -29.10 -14.54 -3.47
C PHE A 425 -30.25 -13.59 -3.86
N GLU A 426 -31.23 -13.41 -2.98
CA GLU A 426 -32.43 -12.57 -3.19
C GLU A 426 -33.26 -12.93 -4.44
N CYS A 427 -33.19 -14.17 -4.91
CA CYS A 427 -33.93 -14.69 -6.07
C CYS A 427 -35.06 -15.64 -5.67
N ALA A 428 -35.69 -15.45 -4.50
CA ALA A 428 -36.70 -16.37 -3.98
C ALA A 428 -37.90 -16.52 -4.94
N ASP A 429 -38.35 -17.76 -5.13
CA ASP A 429 -39.44 -18.18 -6.02
C ASP A 429 -39.19 -17.92 -7.52
N GLU A 430 -37.97 -17.56 -7.92
CA GLU A 430 -37.56 -17.45 -9.32
C GLU A 430 -36.95 -18.76 -9.84
N SER A 431 -36.92 -18.91 -11.18
CA SER A 431 -36.28 -20.03 -11.85
C SER A 431 -35.29 -19.55 -12.91
N SER A 432 -34.19 -20.29 -13.09
CA SER A 432 -33.20 -20.08 -14.15
C SER A 432 -32.79 -21.42 -14.77
N THR A 433 -32.28 -21.40 -16.00
CA THR A 433 -31.81 -22.60 -16.70
C THR A 433 -30.29 -22.67 -16.67
N LEU A 434 -29.75 -23.78 -16.18
CA LEU A 434 -28.34 -24.12 -16.29
C LEU A 434 -28.11 -24.95 -17.56
N VAL A 435 -27.27 -24.46 -18.46
CA VAL A 435 -27.03 -25.07 -19.78
C VAL A 435 -25.58 -25.53 -19.89
N LEU A 436 -25.38 -26.79 -20.29
CA LEU A 436 -24.08 -27.36 -20.60
C LEU A 436 -23.86 -27.37 -22.13
N ARG A 437 -22.77 -26.78 -22.59
CA ARG A 437 -22.35 -26.75 -23.99
C ARG A 437 -20.97 -27.39 -24.18
N GLN A 438 -20.76 -27.95 -25.37
CA GLN A 438 -19.47 -28.44 -25.85
C GLN A 438 -19.33 -28.00 -27.30
N ASN A 439 -18.21 -27.35 -27.65
CA ASN A 439 -17.98 -26.79 -28.99
C ASN A 439 -19.15 -25.90 -29.50
N GLY A 440 -19.75 -25.12 -28.60
CA GLY A 440 -20.90 -24.24 -28.88
C GLY A 440 -22.26 -24.95 -29.04
N LYS A 441 -22.30 -26.28 -28.98
CA LYS A 441 -23.54 -27.07 -29.07
C LYS A 441 -24.07 -27.39 -27.68
N LYS A 442 -25.37 -27.17 -27.45
CA LYS A 442 -26.07 -27.58 -26.23
C LYS A 442 -26.07 -29.11 -26.10
N ILE A 443 -25.49 -29.61 -25.02
CA ILE A 443 -25.44 -31.03 -24.66
C ILE A 443 -26.62 -31.39 -23.78
N ASP A 444 -26.83 -30.62 -22.71
CA ASP A 444 -27.89 -30.86 -21.73
C ASP A 444 -28.28 -29.54 -21.05
N GLU A 445 -29.44 -29.51 -20.40
CA GLU A 445 -29.92 -28.37 -19.62
C GLU A 445 -30.73 -28.80 -18.39
N ARG A 446 -30.72 -27.98 -17.35
CA ARG A 446 -31.43 -28.22 -16.10
C ARG A 446 -32.10 -26.95 -15.63
N GLU A 447 -33.40 -27.03 -15.39
CA GLU A 447 -34.16 -25.96 -14.76
C GLU A 447 -33.91 -25.98 -13.25
N LEU A 448 -33.63 -24.80 -12.70
CA LEU A 448 -33.40 -24.57 -11.29
C LEU A 448 -34.49 -23.64 -10.76
N THR A 449 -35.05 -23.96 -9.60
CA THR A 449 -35.96 -23.06 -8.87
C THR A 449 -35.32 -22.72 -7.53
N PHE A 450 -35.29 -21.42 -7.20
CA PHE A 450 -34.70 -20.92 -5.97
C PHE A 450 -35.79 -20.77 -4.90
N HIS A 451 -35.69 -21.50 -3.79
CA HIS A 451 -36.78 -21.61 -2.81
C HIS A 451 -36.70 -20.61 -1.65
N SER A 452 -35.66 -19.78 -1.62
CA SER A 452 -35.42 -18.81 -0.56
C SER A 452 -34.40 -17.76 -1.01
N ASP A 453 -34.29 -16.67 -0.24
CA ASP A 453 -33.34 -15.57 -0.49
C ASP A 453 -31.87 -16.00 -0.50
N ARG A 454 -31.54 -17.20 0.01
CA ARG A 454 -30.25 -17.84 -0.25
C ARG A 454 -30.47 -19.31 -0.54
N THR A 455 -30.32 -19.70 -1.80
CA THR A 455 -30.50 -21.09 -2.23
C THR A 455 -29.22 -21.64 -2.85
N ASP A 456 -28.75 -22.78 -2.34
CA ASP A 456 -27.65 -23.55 -2.93
C ASP A 456 -28.24 -24.77 -3.68
N SER A 457 -28.25 -24.69 -5.01
CA SER A 457 -28.78 -25.72 -5.90
C SER A 457 -27.65 -26.59 -6.45
N ARG A 458 -27.70 -27.90 -6.19
CA ARG A 458 -26.73 -28.87 -6.71
C ARG A 458 -27.27 -29.58 -7.93
N VAL A 459 -26.49 -29.58 -9.01
CA VAL A 459 -26.84 -30.20 -10.28
C VAL A 459 -25.67 -31.05 -10.75
N THR A 460 -25.94 -32.27 -11.21
CA THR A 460 -24.93 -33.12 -11.84
C THR A 460 -25.31 -33.35 -13.30
N PHE A 461 -24.39 -33.05 -14.21
CA PHE A 461 -24.48 -33.43 -15.61
C PHE A 461 -23.71 -34.73 -15.87
N GLN A 462 -24.22 -35.52 -16.80
CA GLN A 462 -23.61 -36.78 -17.22
C GLN A 462 -23.37 -36.71 -18.72
N VAL A 463 -22.12 -36.85 -19.14
CA VAL A 463 -21.72 -36.80 -20.56
C VAL A 463 -20.92 -38.05 -20.89
N GLU A 464 -21.27 -38.76 -21.97
CA GLU A 464 -20.48 -39.90 -22.44
C GLU A 464 -19.17 -39.44 -23.08
N ALA A 465 -18.05 -40.06 -22.67
CA ALA A 465 -16.71 -39.74 -23.16
C ALA A 465 -16.42 -40.41 -24.52
N GLU A 466 -17.02 -39.91 -25.61
CA GLU A 466 -16.90 -40.53 -26.94
C GLU A 466 -15.59 -40.22 -27.67
N GLU A 467 -15.04 -39.01 -27.49
CA GLU A 467 -13.89 -38.52 -28.25
C GLU A 467 -12.62 -38.44 -27.39
N LEU A 468 -11.56 -39.14 -27.82
CA LEU A 468 -10.25 -39.12 -27.17
C LEU A 468 -9.62 -37.72 -27.18
N GLY A 469 -8.88 -37.42 -26.11
CA GLY A 469 -8.11 -36.19 -25.98
C GLY A 469 -8.76 -35.16 -25.07
N ARG A 470 -8.30 -33.91 -25.18
CA ARG A 470 -8.76 -32.79 -24.36
C ARG A 470 -10.16 -32.36 -24.80
N GLN A 471 -11.13 -32.50 -23.91
CA GLN A 471 -12.52 -32.07 -24.10
C GLN A 471 -12.80 -30.81 -23.27
N GLU A 472 -13.40 -29.81 -23.89
CA GLU A 472 -13.74 -28.54 -23.24
C GLU A 472 -15.26 -28.36 -23.19
N PHE A 473 -15.75 -27.96 -22.02
CA PHE A 473 -17.15 -27.71 -21.78
C PHE A 473 -17.35 -26.30 -21.22
N GLU A 474 -18.48 -25.71 -21.59
CA GLU A 474 -18.96 -24.42 -21.12
C GLU A 474 -20.28 -24.65 -20.37
N LEU A 475 -20.32 -24.24 -19.10
CA LEU A 475 -21.53 -24.14 -18.31
C LEU A 475 -21.98 -22.69 -18.28
N SER A 476 -23.25 -22.43 -18.58
CA SER A 476 -23.84 -21.10 -18.50
C SER A 476 -25.18 -21.15 -17.76
N LEU A 477 -25.36 -20.29 -16.77
CA LEU A 477 -26.65 -20.01 -16.15
C LEU A 477 -27.34 -18.86 -16.91
N GLU A 478 -28.62 -19.02 -17.23
CA GLU A 478 -29.39 -17.91 -17.82
C GLU A 478 -29.54 -16.78 -16.80
N PRO A 479 -29.24 -15.52 -17.18
CA PRO A 479 -29.33 -14.41 -16.25
C PRO A 479 -30.78 -14.11 -15.87
N LEU A 480 -31.03 -13.89 -14.58
CA LEU A 480 -32.28 -13.32 -14.09
C LEU A 480 -32.32 -11.80 -14.35
N GLU A 481 -33.52 -11.23 -14.41
CA GLU A 481 -33.69 -9.77 -14.53
C GLU A 481 -33.09 -9.08 -13.31
N ASP A 482 -32.33 -7.99 -13.44
CA ASP A 482 -31.74 -7.22 -12.32
C ASP A 482 -30.70 -7.97 -11.43
N GLU A 483 -29.92 -8.88 -12.01
CA GLU A 483 -28.75 -9.47 -11.32
C GLU A 483 -27.58 -8.48 -11.19
N THR A 484 -26.86 -8.57 -10.07
CA THR A 484 -25.68 -7.73 -9.79
C THR A 484 -24.55 -7.96 -10.78
N SER A 485 -24.34 -9.22 -11.17
CA SER A 485 -23.33 -9.61 -12.14
C SER A 485 -23.87 -10.75 -12.99
N THR A 486 -23.52 -10.73 -14.28
CA THR A 486 -23.79 -11.85 -15.20
C THR A 486 -22.49 -12.55 -15.61
N THR A 487 -21.35 -12.04 -15.16
CA THR A 487 -20.02 -12.53 -15.53
C THR A 487 -19.64 -13.84 -14.82
N ASN A 488 -20.23 -14.05 -13.65
CA ASN A 488 -20.10 -15.22 -12.78
C ASN A 488 -21.15 -16.31 -13.10
N ASN A 489 -21.91 -16.13 -14.18
CA ASN A 489 -22.91 -17.08 -14.66
C ASN A 489 -22.31 -18.09 -15.64
N VAL A 490 -21.03 -17.93 -16.04
CA VAL A 490 -20.35 -18.78 -17.02
C VAL A 490 -19.09 -19.40 -16.41
N ALA A 491 -18.89 -20.70 -16.65
CA ALA A 491 -17.71 -21.44 -16.24
C ALA A 491 -17.23 -22.37 -17.35
N PHE A 492 -15.91 -22.49 -17.49
CA PHE A 492 -15.27 -23.40 -18.44
C PHE A 492 -14.57 -24.50 -17.68
N LEU A 493 -14.63 -25.73 -18.21
CA LEU A 493 -13.94 -26.88 -17.64
C LEU A 493 -13.33 -27.74 -18.74
N THR A 494 -12.24 -28.42 -18.40
CA THR A 494 -11.52 -29.32 -19.29
C THR A 494 -11.46 -30.71 -18.69
N VAL A 495 -11.78 -31.73 -19.49
CA VAL A 495 -11.65 -33.15 -19.12
C VAL A 495 -10.80 -33.84 -20.18
N ASN A 496 -9.76 -34.58 -19.77
CA ASN A 496 -8.96 -35.37 -20.71
C ASN A 496 -9.52 -36.79 -20.84
N VAL A 497 -10.03 -37.14 -22.01
CA VAL A 497 -10.49 -38.49 -22.31
C VAL A 497 -9.30 -39.34 -22.75
N VAL A 498 -9.01 -40.38 -21.97
CA VAL A 498 -7.86 -41.28 -22.19
C VAL A 498 -8.35 -42.69 -22.50
N THR A 499 -7.52 -43.45 -23.22
CA THR A 499 -7.76 -44.88 -23.40
C THR A 499 -7.41 -45.62 -22.10
N ASP A 500 -8.23 -46.59 -21.71
CA ASP A 500 -7.95 -47.53 -20.62
C ASP A 500 -6.98 -48.64 -21.06
N THR A 501 -5.81 -48.25 -21.55
CA THR A 501 -4.76 -49.22 -21.90
C THR A 501 -3.72 -49.28 -20.78
N LEU A 502 -3.77 -50.35 -20.00
CA LEU A 502 -2.78 -50.70 -19.00
C LEU A 502 -1.52 -51.20 -19.70
N ARG A 503 -0.44 -50.42 -19.66
CA ARG A 503 0.87 -50.85 -20.15
C ARG A 503 1.55 -51.75 -19.13
N VAL A 504 1.64 -53.05 -19.41
CA VAL A 504 2.16 -54.04 -18.45
C VAL A 504 3.53 -54.58 -18.89
N LEU A 505 4.58 -54.19 -18.15
CA LEU A 505 5.92 -54.76 -18.35
C LEU A 505 6.07 -56.06 -17.53
N LEU A 506 5.99 -57.20 -18.22
CA LEU A 506 6.31 -58.50 -17.64
C LEU A 506 7.82 -58.74 -17.60
N VAL A 507 8.40 -58.74 -16.40
CA VAL A 507 9.82 -59.08 -16.17
C VAL A 507 9.92 -60.35 -15.34
N ASP A 508 10.59 -61.37 -15.89
CA ASP A 508 10.97 -62.57 -15.14
C ASP A 508 12.46 -62.82 -15.32
N ARG A 509 13.10 -63.39 -14.29
CA ARG A 509 14.53 -63.72 -14.29
C ARG A 509 14.81 -65.01 -15.06
N ILE A 510 13.82 -65.88 -15.23
CA ILE A 510 13.99 -67.22 -15.80
C ILE A 510 12.76 -67.55 -16.68
N ALA A 511 12.94 -68.25 -17.80
CA ALA A 511 11.81 -68.64 -18.65
C ALA A 511 10.95 -69.73 -17.99
N ARG A 512 9.86 -69.31 -17.32
CA ARG A 512 8.88 -70.19 -16.65
C ARG A 512 7.57 -70.30 -17.42
N TRP A 513 6.81 -71.36 -17.18
CA TRP A 513 5.51 -71.59 -17.85
C TRP A 513 4.46 -70.55 -17.45
N GLU A 514 4.57 -69.99 -16.25
CA GLU A 514 3.71 -68.94 -15.70
C GLU A 514 3.84 -67.62 -16.47
N TYR A 515 5.04 -67.27 -16.95
CA TYR A 515 5.25 -66.10 -17.81
C TYR A 515 4.43 -66.21 -19.10
N ARG A 516 4.46 -67.39 -19.74
CA ARG A 516 3.68 -67.66 -20.95
C ARG A 516 2.17 -67.57 -20.69
N TYR A 517 1.71 -68.02 -19.53
CA TYR A 517 0.31 -67.92 -19.15
C TYR A 517 -0.14 -66.46 -18.97
N LEU A 518 0.64 -65.65 -18.25
CA LEU A 518 0.35 -64.23 -18.03
C LEU A 518 0.44 -63.40 -19.32
N ASP A 519 1.48 -63.61 -20.15
CA ASP A 519 1.60 -62.95 -21.47
C ASP A 519 0.40 -63.28 -22.37
N GLN A 520 -0.05 -64.54 -22.42
CA GLN A 520 -1.25 -64.91 -23.19
C GLN A 520 -2.56 -64.40 -22.59
N LEU A 521 -2.64 -64.27 -21.27
CA LEU A 521 -3.80 -63.72 -20.57
C LEU A 521 -3.93 -62.23 -20.89
N PHE A 522 -2.85 -61.45 -20.73
CA PHE A 522 -2.85 -60.01 -20.97
C PHE A 522 -3.00 -59.67 -22.46
N ARG A 523 -2.37 -60.41 -23.38
CA ARG A 523 -2.58 -60.22 -24.84
C ARG A 523 -4.01 -60.50 -25.33
N ARG A 524 -4.82 -61.17 -24.52
CA ARG A 524 -6.23 -61.45 -24.84
C ARG A 524 -7.17 -60.41 -24.24
N ASP A 525 -6.70 -59.62 -23.29
CA ASP A 525 -7.46 -58.55 -22.68
C ASP A 525 -7.25 -57.27 -23.50
N GLU A 526 -8.32 -56.73 -24.07
CA GLU A 526 -8.26 -55.53 -24.91
C GLU A 526 -7.90 -54.26 -24.11
N SER A 527 -7.95 -54.33 -22.78
CA SER A 527 -7.56 -53.24 -21.86
C SER A 527 -6.07 -53.23 -21.49
N VAL A 528 -5.26 -54.17 -21.99
CA VAL A 528 -3.84 -54.31 -21.60
C VAL A 528 -2.93 -54.26 -22.84
N GLU A 529 -1.99 -53.31 -22.86
CA GLU A 529 -0.97 -53.10 -23.92
C GLU A 529 0.41 -53.65 -23.53
#